data_AF-A0AAW6RFL8-F1
#
_entry.id   AF-A0AAW6RFL8-F1
#
_cell.length_a   1.000
_cell.length_b   1.000
_cell.length_c   1.000
_cell.angle_alpha   90.00
_cell.angle_beta   90.00
_cell.angle_gamma   90.00
#
_symmetry.space_group_name_H-M   'P 1'
#
loop_
_entity.id
_entity.type
_entity.pdbx_description
1 polymer ?
#
loop_
_entity_poly.entity_id
_entity_poly.type
_entity_poly.pdbx_seq_one_letter_code
_entity_poly.pdbx_strand_id
1 'polypeptide(L)'
;MDYIAHTVDTAAAVGSVADLLWAAADLVATHPETADPIHDAGLHLIAAGRTTARRAGAAVELATMIAASRHPDLAAAITGDDTDWASWQQVLTEPWPILADAAAFAAKLGGLEGHITPGRWIA
;
A
#
# COMPACT_ATOMS: atom_id res chain seq x y z
N MET A 1 -16.41 -13.56 -4.66
CA MET A 1 -15.37 -13.49 -3.63
C MET A 1 -15.67 -12.25 -2.83
N ASP A 2 -15.76 -12.39 -1.51
CA ASP A 2 -15.90 -11.23 -0.63
C ASP A 2 -14.52 -10.82 -0.13
N TYR A 3 -14.38 -9.55 0.25
CA TYR A 3 -13.14 -9.01 0.80
C TYR A 3 -13.33 -8.59 2.25
N ILE A 4 -12.35 -8.93 3.09
CA ILE A 4 -12.26 -8.47 4.48
C ILE A 4 -11.09 -7.49 4.57
N ALA A 5 -11.39 -6.24 4.91
CA ALA A 5 -10.42 -5.18 5.12
C ALA A 5 -9.46 -5.49 6.29
N HIS A 6 -8.28 -4.89 6.26
CA HIS A 6 -7.30 -5.05 7.34
C HIS A 6 -7.80 -4.42 8.64
N THR A 7 -7.24 -4.87 9.78
CA THR A 7 -7.46 -4.21 11.07
C THR A 7 -6.13 -3.90 11.74
N VAL A 8 -6.09 -2.78 12.45
CA VAL A 8 -4.94 -2.37 13.27
C VAL A 8 -5.25 -2.68 14.72
N ASP A 9 -4.49 -3.58 15.32
CA ASP A 9 -4.83 -4.18 16.62
C ASP A 9 -4.18 -3.43 17.79
N THR A 10 -3.23 -2.53 17.51
CA THR A 10 -2.54 -1.74 18.54
C THR A 10 -2.28 -0.30 18.11
N ALA A 11 -2.20 0.62 19.09
CA ALA A 11 -1.89 2.03 18.84
C ALA A 11 -0.51 2.26 18.19
N ALA A 12 0.45 1.35 18.38
CA ALA A 12 1.79 1.46 17.79
C ALA A 12 1.80 1.28 16.27
N ALA A 13 0.83 0.54 15.72
CA ALA A 13 0.71 0.30 14.29
C ALA A 13 -0.14 1.36 13.55
N VAL A 14 -0.95 2.14 14.28
CA VAL A 14 -1.81 3.17 13.69
C VAL A 14 -0.98 4.23 12.97
N GLY A 15 -1.32 4.46 11.70
CA GLY A 15 -0.65 5.37 10.78
C GLY A 15 0.83 5.03 10.53
N SER A 16 1.23 3.79 10.78
CA SER A 16 2.50 3.25 10.29
C SER A 16 2.49 3.14 8.76
N VAL A 17 3.66 2.88 8.16
CA VAL A 17 3.76 2.62 6.71
C VAL A 17 2.98 1.33 6.36
N ALA A 18 2.96 0.34 7.25
CA ALA A 18 2.23 -0.90 7.05
C ALA A 18 0.70 -0.71 7.09
N ASP A 19 0.18 0.10 8.02
CA ASP A 19 -1.24 0.48 8.07
C ASP A 19 -1.63 1.22 6.78
N LEU A 20 -0.84 2.22 6.36
CA LEU A 20 -1.11 2.98 5.13
C LEU A 20 -1.15 2.06 3.89
N LEU A 21 -0.17 1.17 3.72
CA LEU A 21 -0.12 0.24 2.58
C LEU A 21 -1.27 -0.76 2.61
N TRP A 22 -1.69 -1.23 3.78
CA TRP A 22 -2.89 -2.06 3.89
C TRP A 22 -4.17 -1.28 3.58
N ALA A 23 -4.29 -0.03 4.02
CA ALA A 23 -5.40 0.83 3.65
C ALA A 23 -5.47 1.07 2.12
N ALA A 24 -4.30 1.22 1.47
CA ALA A 24 -4.23 1.29 0.02
C ALA A 24 -4.65 -0.03 -0.65
N ALA A 25 -4.19 -1.18 -0.14
CA ALA A 25 -4.63 -2.48 -0.64
C ALA A 25 -6.15 -2.66 -0.49
N ASP A 26 -6.73 -2.27 0.64
CA ASP A 26 -8.17 -2.33 0.87
C ASP A 26 -8.96 -1.45 -0.11
N LEU A 27 -8.44 -0.26 -0.43
CA LEU A 27 -9.03 0.60 -1.46
C LEU A 27 -9.02 -0.11 -2.81
N VAL A 28 -7.90 -0.69 -3.25
CA VAL A 28 -7.85 -1.43 -4.52
C VAL A 28 -8.81 -2.63 -4.54
N ALA A 29 -8.95 -3.34 -3.42
CA ALA A 29 -9.85 -4.49 -3.34
C ALA A 29 -11.33 -4.09 -3.45
N THR A 30 -11.70 -2.92 -2.90
CA THR A 30 -13.10 -2.47 -2.81
C THR A 30 -13.50 -1.48 -3.90
N HIS A 31 -12.53 -0.79 -4.47
CA HIS A 31 -12.64 0.26 -5.50
C HIS A 31 -11.51 0.07 -6.51
N PRO A 32 -11.58 -0.96 -7.38
CA PRO A 32 -10.51 -1.28 -8.33
C PRO A 32 -10.22 -0.15 -9.33
N GLU A 33 -11.14 0.80 -9.50
CA GLU A 33 -10.99 1.99 -10.32
C GLU A 33 -10.12 3.10 -9.70
N THR A 34 -9.72 2.97 -8.43
CA THR A 34 -8.87 3.97 -7.76
C THR A 34 -7.54 4.15 -8.51
N ALA A 35 -7.27 5.39 -8.92
CA ALA A 35 -6.10 5.74 -9.72
C ALA A 35 -4.79 5.84 -8.91
N ASP A 36 -4.87 6.22 -7.64
CA ASP A 36 -3.74 6.21 -6.71
C ASP A 36 -4.20 5.88 -5.28
N PRO A 37 -4.28 4.57 -4.94
CA PRO A 37 -4.74 4.14 -3.63
C PRO A 37 -3.80 4.54 -2.48
N ILE A 38 -2.49 4.72 -2.74
CA ILE A 38 -1.54 5.11 -1.69
C ILE A 38 -1.73 6.58 -1.35
N HIS A 39 -1.89 7.44 -2.36
CA HIS A 39 -2.21 8.85 -2.15
C HIS A 39 -3.53 9.03 -1.41
N ASP A 40 -4.59 8.36 -1.87
CA ASP A 40 -5.93 8.48 -1.27
C ASP A 40 -5.95 7.98 0.18
N ALA A 41 -5.33 6.83 0.47
CA ALA A 41 -5.18 6.36 1.85
C ALA A 41 -4.36 7.32 2.71
N GLY A 42 -3.24 7.83 2.15
CA GLY A 42 -2.37 8.79 2.79
C GLY A 42 -3.09 10.08 3.17
N LEU A 43 -3.87 10.67 2.26
CA LEU A 43 -4.65 11.88 2.53
C LEU A 43 -5.61 11.69 3.70
N HIS A 44 -6.38 10.60 3.71
CA HIS A 44 -7.34 10.32 4.79
C HIS A 44 -6.64 10.15 6.15
N LEU A 45 -5.53 9.41 6.19
CA LEU A 45 -4.78 9.19 7.44
C LEU A 45 -4.07 10.45 7.94
N ILE A 46 -3.58 11.31 7.03
CA ILE A 46 -2.95 12.60 7.38
C ILE A 46 -4.02 13.55 7.93
N ALA A 47 -5.17 13.67 7.27
CA ALA A 47 -6.27 14.50 7.73
C ALA A 47 -6.79 14.06 9.12
N ALA A 48 -6.75 12.76 9.41
CA ALA A 48 -7.07 12.21 10.73
C ALA A 48 -5.96 12.38 11.78
N GLY A 49 -4.81 12.99 11.43
CA GLY A 49 -3.67 13.15 12.32
C GLY A 49 -2.95 11.85 12.71
N ARG A 50 -3.15 10.78 11.92
CA ARG A 50 -2.63 9.43 12.22
C ARG A 50 -1.28 9.17 11.56
N THR A 51 -1.00 9.77 10.41
CA THR A 51 0.26 9.61 9.69
C THR A 51 0.86 10.96 9.25
N THR A 52 1.98 10.91 8.53
CA THR A 52 2.66 12.10 8.00
C THR A 52 2.95 11.93 6.51
N ALA A 53 3.12 13.04 5.79
CA ALA A 53 3.53 13.02 4.38
C ALA A 53 4.84 12.23 4.15
N ARG A 54 5.75 12.25 5.12
CA ARG A 54 6.99 11.45 5.08
C ARG A 54 6.71 9.94 5.07
N ARG A 55 5.75 9.47 5.87
CA ARG A 55 5.36 8.05 5.88
C ARG A 55 4.60 7.67 4.61
N ALA A 56 3.81 8.58 4.05
CA ALA A 56 3.17 8.38 2.75
C ALA A 56 4.22 8.23 1.63
N GLY A 57 5.24 9.09 1.59
CA GLY A 57 6.35 8.93 0.63
C GLY A 57 7.08 7.59 0.78
N ALA A 58 7.37 7.17 2.02
CA ALA A 58 8.00 5.87 2.28
C ALA A 58 7.11 4.68 1.83
N ALA A 59 5.78 4.81 1.90
CA ALA A 59 4.87 3.79 1.39
C ALA A 59 4.97 3.67 -0.13
N VAL A 60 5.00 4.81 -0.84
CA VAL A 60 5.16 4.82 -2.30
C VAL A 60 6.49 4.21 -2.70
N GLU A 61 7.60 4.64 -2.10
CA GLU A 61 8.93 4.09 -2.38
C GLU A 61 8.97 2.56 -2.21
N LEU A 62 8.36 2.05 -1.14
CA LEU A 62 8.36 0.62 -0.86
C LEU A 62 7.50 -0.18 -1.84
N ALA A 63 6.30 0.32 -2.16
CA ALA A 63 5.41 -0.31 -3.12
C ALA A 63 6.04 -0.34 -4.52
N THR A 64 6.64 0.78 -4.95
CA THR A 64 7.37 0.89 -6.22
C THR A 64 8.56 -0.05 -6.29
N MET A 65 9.34 -0.17 -5.21
CA MET A 65 10.47 -1.11 -5.14
C MET A 65 10.01 -2.56 -5.34
N ILE A 66 8.89 -2.96 -4.72
CA ILE A 66 8.34 -4.31 -4.85
C ILE A 66 7.73 -4.53 -6.24
N ALA A 67 7.01 -3.54 -6.78
CA ALA A 67 6.48 -3.59 -8.14
C ALA A 67 7.60 -3.78 -9.17
N ALA A 68 8.66 -2.97 -9.06
CA ALA A 68 9.83 -3.05 -9.94
C ALA A 68 10.55 -4.40 -9.82
N SER A 69 10.67 -4.94 -8.61
CA SER A 69 11.26 -6.27 -8.39
C SER A 69 10.44 -7.40 -9.03
N ARG A 70 9.11 -7.25 -9.17
CA ARG A 70 8.22 -8.26 -9.76
C ARG A 70 8.02 -8.09 -11.26
N HIS A 71 8.12 -6.86 -11.74
CA HIS A 71 7.87 -6.47 -13.11
C HIS A 71 9.04 -5.62 -13.65
N PRO A 72 10.24 -6.22 -13.80
CA PRO A 72 11.44 -5.47 -14.22
C PRO A 72 11.28 -4.84 -15.61
N ASP A 73 10.56 -5.49 -16.53
CA ASP A 73 10.31 -4.95 -17.86
C ASP A 73 9.36 -3.74 -17.84
N LEU A 74 8.36 -3.74 -16.94
CA LEU A 74 7.49 -2.58 -16.73
C LEU A 74 8.24 -1.43 -16.06
N ALA A 75 9.10 -1.74 -15.09
CA ALA A 75 9.97 -0.75 -14.47
C ALA A 75 10.84 -0.02 -15.51
N ALA A 76 11.38 -0.75 -16.49
CA ALA A 76 12.19 -0.15 -17.56
C ALA A 76 11.37 0.74 -18.51
N ALA A 77 10.06 0.51 -18.63
CA ALA A 77 9.16 1.25 -19.52
C ALA A 77 8.53 2.49 -18.85
N ILE A 78 8.38 2.46 -17.51
CA ILE A 78 7.98 3.63 -16.73
C ILE A 78 9.19 4.57 -16.67
N THR A 79 9.19 5.62 -17.51
CA THR A 79 10.25 6.63 -17.55
C THR A 79 9.72 7.96 -16.99
N GLY A 80 10.18 8.42 -15.83
CA GLY A 80 9.73 9.69 -15.25
C GLY A 80 10.24 9.90 -13.83
N ASP A 81 9.68 10.86 -13.08
CA ASP A 81 9.94 10.94 -11.63
C ASP A 81 9.38 9.65 -10.97
N ASP A 82 10.27 8.66 -10.79
CA ASP A 82 10.01 7.25 -10.44
C ASP A 82 9.48 7.05 -8.99
N THR A 83 8.78 8.03 -8.45
CA THR A 83 8.30 8.06 -7.06
C THR A 83 6.79 8.23 -6.94
N ASP A 84 6.02 8.13 -8.04
CA ASP A 84 4.55 8.16 -7.99
C ASP A 84 3.93 6.78 -8.27
N TRP A 85 3.08 6.31 -7.36
CA TRP A 85 2.40 5.02 -7.48
C TRP A 85 1.34 5.01 -8.59
N ALA A 86 0.77 6.16 -8.95
CA ALA A 86 -0.27 6.27 -9.96
C ALA A 86 0.13 5.67 -11.32
N SER A 87 1.40 5.82 -11.73
CA SER A 87 1.93 5.24 -12.96
C SER A 87 1.91 3.70 -12.94
N TRP A 88 2.24 3.10 -11.80
CA TRP A 88 2.19 1.66 -11.59
C TRP A 88 0.74 1.15 -11.57
N GLN A 89 -0.14 1.86 -10.87
CA GLN A 89 -1.56 1.51 -10.75
C GLN A 89 -2.24 1.36 -12.13
N GLN A 90 -1.87 2.19 -13.11
CA GLN A 90 -2.46 2.16 -14.45
C GLN A 90 -2.04 0.96 -15.30
N VAL A 91 -0.87 0.39 -15.06
CA VAL A 91 -0.29 -0.67 -15.91
C VAL A 91 -0.35 -2.04 -15.25
N LEU A 92 -0.49 -2.11 -13.93
CA LEU A 92 -0.62 -3.34 -13.18
C LEU A 92 -2.02 -3.95 -13.37
N THR A 93 -2.08 -5.22 -13.77
CA THR A 93 -3.33 -5.96 -13.85
C THR A 93 -3.91 -6.27 -12.47
N GLU A 94 -3.05 -6.55 -11.49
CA GLU A 94 -3.43 -6.86 -10.11
C GLU A 94 -2.51 -6.08 -9.15
N PRO A 95 -2.90 -4.86 -8.73
CA PRO A 95 -2.10 -4.04 -7.82
C PRO A 95 -2.14 -4.55 -6.37
N TRP A 96 -3.25 -5.19 -5.98
CA TRP A 96 -3.51 -5.62 -4.61
C TRP A 96 -2.39 -6.49 -4.02
N PRO A 97 -1.88 -7.54 -4.70
CA PRO A 97 -0.79 -8.36 -4.16
C PRO A 97 0.49 -7.55 -3.89
N ILE A 98 0.82 -6.57 -4.73
CA ILE A 98 2.02 -5.75 -4.53
C ILE A 98 1.88 -4.87 -3.28
N LEU A 99 0.71 -4.23 -3.11
CA LEU A 99 0.42 -3.40 -1.94
C LEU A 99 0.39 -4.22 -0.65
N ALA A 100 -0.24 -5.40 -0.68
CA ALA A 100 -0.28 -6.33 0.45
C ALA A 100 1.12 -6.80 0.86
N ASP A 101 1.97 -7.15 -0.11
CA ASP A 101 3.34 -7.58 0.16
C ASP A 101 4.23 -6.43 0.66
N ALA A 102 4.02 -5.21 0.15
CA ALA A 102 4.65 -4.01 0.67
C ALA A 102 4.24 -3.75 2.12
N ALA A 103 2.96 -3.90 2.45
CA ALA A 103 2.45 -3.74 3.80
C ALA A 103 3.07 -4.78 4.76
N ALA A 104 3.14 -6.05 4.35
CA ALA A 104 3.78 -7.11 5.13
C ALA A 104 5.28 -6.84 5.35
N PHE A 105 5.99 -6.39 4.32
CA PHE A 105 7.41 -6.04 4.44
C PHE A 105 7.63 -4.83 5.36
N ALA A 106 6.80 -3.79 5.24
CA ALA A 106 6.82 -2.64 6.14
C ALA A 106 6.53 -3.04 7.60
N ALA A 107 5.58 -3.95 7.81
CA ALA A 107 5.27 -4.47 9.15
C ALA A 107 6.49 -5.18 9.74
N LYS A 108 7.16 -6.03 8.96
CA LYS A 108 8.39 -6.70 9.38
C LYS A 108 9.52 -5.73 9.74
N LEU A 109 9.76 -4.72 8.90
CA LEU A 109 10.78 -3.69 9.18
C LEU A 109 10.47 -2.88 10.44
N GLY A 110 9.18 -2.62 10.69
CA GLY A 110 8.72 -1.88 11.87
C GLY A 110 8.55 -2.73 13.14
N GLY A 111 8.71 -4.05 13.06
CA GLY A 111 8.39 -4.96 14.18
C GLY A 111 6.88 -5.03 14.51
N LEU A 112 6.03 -4.88 13.50
CA LEU A 112 4.56 -4.74 13.61
C LEU A 112 3.78 -5.98 13.11
N GLU A 113 4.43 -7.10 12.81
CA GLU A 113 3.79 -8.30 12.21
C GLU A 113 2.63 -8.88 13.06
N GLY A 114 2.63 -8.66 14.37
CA GLY A 114 1.54 -9.05 15.29
C GLY A 114 0.60 -7.90 15.67
N HIS A 115 0.73 -6.74 15.04
CA HIS A 115 0.02 -5.51 15.39
C HIS A 115 -1.03 -5.09 14.33
N ILE A 116 -1.04 -5.80 13.19
CA ILE A 116 -1.95 -5.58 12.07
C ILE A 116 -2.45 -6.95 11.61
N THR A 117 -3.76 -7.11 11.55
CA THR A 117 -4.38 -8.26 10.88
C THR A 117 -4.54 -7.95 9.38
N PRO A 118 -3.92 -8.74 8.48
CA PRO A 118 -3.98 -8.52 7.04
C PRO A 118 -5.41 -8.52 6.46
N GLY A 119 -5.62 -7.64 5.47
CA GLY A 119 -6.78 -7.74 4.58
C GLY A 119 -6.69 -8.99 3.71
N ARG A 120 -7.84 -9.61 3.38
CA ARG A 120 -7.86 -10.88 2.64
C ARG A 120 -9.15 -11.10 1.85
N TRP A 121 -9.00 -11.79 0.73
CA TRP A 121 -10.11 -12.36 -0.03
C TRP A 121 -10.60 -13.66 0.62
N ILE A 122 -11.92 -13.86 0.63
CA ILE A 122 -12.55 -15.12 1.05
C ILE A 122 -13.21 -15.81 -0.16
N ALA A 123 -13.00 -17.13 -0.23
CA ALA A 123 -13.50 -18.00 -1.29
C ALA A 123 -14.97 -18.36 -1.10
#